data_AF-F4R566-F1
#
_entry.id   AF-F4R566-F1
#
_cell.length_a   1.000
_cell.length_b   1.000
_cell.length_c   1.000
_cell.angle_alpha   90.00
_cell.angle_beta   90.00
_cell.angle_gamma   90.00
#
_symmetry.space_group_name_H-M   'P 1'
#
loop_
_entity.id
_entity.type
_entity.pdbx_description
1 polymer ?
#
loop_
_entity_poly.entity_id
_entity_poly.type
_entity_poly.pdbx_seq_one_letter_code
_entity_poly.pdbx_strand_id
1 'polypeptide(L)'
;MSNPSYNFSRLFSELGGLQHLKIRGPQYSTILVECFIEPISHLTLLESLKLARISHEDCEAIKNLDTCISNIQNLKQLVLNEVDVINWSWGQHQGPPNLVKLTIRDCAQLCLPDLPWLISNWAPNLTHLELKPDETLDILPGVEPPVFDLERNLFNLPNLTNLTIWPANECHYIHSFKYCKTLQHLKFYQFHNSNLSEELSEIFNLITLNEFPKLKSISLPLDLKNYPLGANVTFILFQLNSFCNSKKIQFDYFKCDVP
;
A
#
# COMPACT_ATOMS: atom_id res chain seq x y z
N MET A 1 13.10 -29.03 21.43
CA MET A 1 13.20 -28.05 20.32
C MET A 1 13.18 -26.66 20.95
N SER A 2 14.17 -25.81 20.66
CA SER A 2 14.24 -24.45 21.19
C SER A 2 13.07 -23.63 20.63
N ASN A 3 12.24 -23.04 21.50
CA ASN A 3 11.14 -22.18 21.09
C ASN A 3 11.71 -20.97 20.34
N PRO A 4 11.40 -20.77 19.04
CA PRO A 4 11.94 -19.67 18.24
C PRO A 4 11.68 -18.31 18.89
N SER A 5 10.51 -18.14 19.52
CA SER A 5 10.16 -16.89 20.20
C SER A 5 11.15 -16.54 21.30
N TYR A 6 11.53 -17.50 22.14
CA TYR A 6 12.49 -17.30 23.22
C TYR A 6 13.86 -16.81 22.72
N ASN A 7 14.32 -17.35 21.59
CA ASN A 7 15.58 -16.91 20.98
C ASN A 7 15.47 -15.48 20.44
N PHE A 8 14.33 -15.10 19.84
CA PHE A 8 14.09 -13.74 19.38
C PHE A 8 13.94 -12.74 20.54
N SER A 9 13.25 -13.09 21.63
CA SER A 9 13.08 -12.21 22.80
C SER A 9 14.44 -11.90 23.42
N ARG A 10 15.33 -12.91 23.53
CA ARG A 10 16.70 -12.71 23.99
C ARG A 10 17.50 -11.83 23.02
N LEU A 11 17.46 -12.11 21.72
CA LEU A 11 18.16 -11.31 20.73
C LEU A 11 17.71 -9.84 20.75
N PHE A 12 16.41 -9.58 20.83
CA PHE A 12 15.86 -8.22 20.74
C PHE A 12 16.03 -7.44 22.05
N SER A 13 16.04 -8.09 23.21
CA SER A 13 16.37 -7.44 24.47
C SER A 13 17.82 -6.93 24.52
N GLU A 14 18.75 -7.60 23.83
CA GLU A 14 20.13 -7.13 23.63
C GLU A 14 20.24 -6.02 22.56
N LEU A 15 19.22 -5.84 21.74
CA LEU A 15 19.16 -4.87 20.64
C LEU A 15 18.25 -3.67 20.94
N GLY A 16 18.18 -3.22 22.20
CA GLY A 16 17.33 -2.09 22.62
C GLY A 16 17.56 -0.78 21.85
N GLY A 17 18.71 -0.62 21.18
CA GLY A 17 19.04 0.50 20.29
C GLY A 17 18.52 0.37 18.85
N LEU A 18 17.81 -0.71 18.51
CA LEU A 18 17.43 -1.01 17.13
C LEU A 18 16.34 -0.05 16.62
N GLN A 19 16.68 0.71 15.58
CA GLN A 19 15.76 1.67 14.95
C GLN A 19 15.12 1.11 13.66
N HIS A 20 15.73 0.10 13.05
CA HIS A 20 15.27 -0.44 11.78
C HIS A 20 15.28 -1.96 11.82
N LEU A 21 14.11 -2.56 11.63
CA LEU A 21 13.93 -4.01 11.65
C LEU A 21 13.28 -4.47 10.34
N LYS A 22 13.86 -5.51 9.75
CA LYS A 22 13.29 -6.21 8.61
C LYS A 22 13.21 -7.69 8.95
N ILE A 23 12.00 -8.23 8.93
CA ILE A 23 11.73 -9.66 9.05
C ILE A 23 11.15 -10.13 7.73
N ARG A 24 11.74 -11.18 7.16
CA ARG A 24 11.33 -11.71 5.86
C ARG A 24 11.34 -13.23 5.89
N GLY A 25 10.20 -13.82 5.54
CA GLY A 25 10.10 -15.25 5.29
C GLY A 25 10.85 -15.71 4.04
N PRO A 26 11.11 -17.02 3.92
CA PRO A 26 11.84 -17.59 2.79
C PRO A 26 11.17 -17.32 1.44
N GLN A 27 11.88 -17.62 0.36
CA GLN A 27 11.24 -17.74 -0.96
C GLN A 27 10.31 -18.96 -0.90
N TYR A 28 9.00 -18.74 -1.10
CA TYR A 28 7.96 -19.78 -1.08
C TYR A 28 7.53 -20.29 0.31
N SER A 29 7.83 -19.56 1.38
CA SER A 29 7.35 -19.91 2.72
C SER A 29 7.18 -18.66 3.58
N THR A 30 6.37 -18.78 4.61
CA THR A 30 6.06 -17.70 5.56
C THR A 30 6.72 -17.94 6.90
N ILE A 31 6.93 -16.85 7.67
CA ILE A 31 7.27 -16.93 9.09
C ILE A 31 6.00 -16.63 9.88
N LEU A 32 5.79 -17.40 10.94
CA LEU A 32 4.70 -17.19 11.87
C LEU A 32 4.94 -15.93 12.70
N VAL A 33 3.95 -15.03 12.73
CA VAL A 33 4.01 -13.78 13.48
C VAL A 33 4.25 -14.02 14.97
N GLU A 34 3.71 -15.12 15.49
CA GLU A 34 3.83 -15.60 16.87
C GLU A 34 5.29 -15.78 17.30
N CYS A 35 6.20 -16.01 16.36
CA CYS A 35 7.62 -16.19 16.64
C CYS A 35 8.34 -14.88 17.01
N PHE A 36 7.79 -13.71 16.66
CA PHE A 36 8.52 -12.44 16.82
C PHE A 36 7.68 -11.28 17.34
N ILE A 37 6.37 -11.46 17.52
CA ILE A 37 5.46 -10.40 17.94
C ILE A 37 5.75 -9.84 19.34
N GLU A 38 5.97 -10.71 20.32
CA GLU A 38 6.36 -10.32 21.68
C GLU A 38 7.75 -9.65 21.67
N PRO A 39 8.79 -10.21 21.04
CA PRO A 39 10.08 -9.54 20.88
C PRO A 39 9.98 -8.11 20.31
N ILE A 40 9.20 -7.90 19.25
CA ILE A 40 9.05 -6.57 18.62
C ILE A 40 8.46 -5.55 19.59
N SER A 41 7.55 -5.97 20.47
CA SER A 41 6.88 -5.07 21.42
C SER A 41 7.86 -4.38 22.38
N HIS A 42 9.05 -4.94 22.57
CA HIS A 42 10.09 -4.38 23.43
C HIS A 42 11.02 -3.38 22.72
N LEU A 43 10.94 -3.25 21.40
CA LEU A 43 11.79 -2.36 20.60
C LEU A 43 11.26 -0.93 20.59
N THR A 44 11.37 -0.25 21.73
CA THR A 44 10.80 1.09 21.94
C THR A 44 11.37 2.19 21.03
N LEU A 45 12.59 2.01 20.52
CA LEU A 45 13.26 2.97 19.62
C LEU A 45 13.03 2.68 18.12
N LEU A 46 12.20 1.70 17.80
CA LEU A 46 11.99 1.28 16.42
C LEU A 46 11.30 2.36 15.60
N GLU A 47 11.98 2.85 14.56
CA GLU A 47 11.47 3.87 13.64
C GLU A 47 10.97 3.29 12.32
N SER A 48 11.51 2.14 11.89
CA SER A 48 11.08 1.45 10.67
C SER A 48 10.94 -0.05 10.88
N LEU A 49 9.77 -0.57 10.49
CA LEU A 49 9.47 -2.00 10.48
C LEU A 49 9.11 -2.45 9.07
N LYS A 50 9.75 -3.53 8.61
CA LYS A 50 9.42 -4.17 7.33
C LYS A 50 9.14 -5.64 7.58
N LEU A 51 7.93 -6.06 7.27
CA LEU A 51 7.47 -7.44 7.36
C LEU A 51 7.20 -7.95 5.95
N ALA A 52 7.76 -9.11 5.62
CA ALA A 52 7.51 -9.76 4.35
C ALA A 52 7.29 -11.26 4.51
N ARG A 53 6.28 -11.83 3.85
CA ARG A 53 5.95 -13.27 3.89
C ARG A 53 5.70 -13.74 5.31
N ILE A 54 4.68 -13.15 5.92
CA ILE A 54 4.28 -13.44 7.29
C ILE A 54 2.87 -14.03 7.26
N SER A 55 2.69 -15.14 7.95
CA SER A 55 1.39 -15.75 8.18
C SER A 55 1.12 -15.89 9.67
N HIS A 56 -0.05 -16.41 10.00
CA HIS A 56 -0.44 -16.77 11.36
C HIS A 56 -0.92 -18.23 11.37
N GLU A 57 -0.78 -18.92 12.50
CA GLU A 57 -1.48 -20.19 12.74
C GLU A 57 -2.81 -19.96 13.43
N ASP A 58 -2.87 -18.95 14.31
CA ASP A 58 -4.04 -18.63 15.13
C ASP A 58 -4.63 -17.27 14.75
N CYS A 59 -5.96 -17.17 14.72
CA CYS A 59 -6.68 -15.91 14.56
C CYS A 59 -6.40 -14.94 15.72
N GLU A 60 -6.05 -15.42 16.92
CA GLU A 60 -5.65 -14.55 18.03
C GLU A 60 -4.35 -13.78 17.75
N ALA A 61 -3.42 -14.38 16.98
CA ALA A 61 -2.16 -13.74 16.63
C ALA A 61 -2.35 -12.48 15.76
N ILE A 62 -3.45 -12.43 14.99
CA ILE A 62 -3.83 -11.26 14.20
C ILE A 62 -4.14 -10.06 15.10
N LYS A 63 -4.96 -10.26 16.14
CA LYS A 63 -5.35 -9.23 17.13
C LYS A 63 -4.21 -8.73 17.99
N ASN A 64 -3.09 -9.46 17.98
CA ASN A 64 -1.92 -9.06 18.73
C ASN A 64 -1.03 -8.15 17.87
N LEU A 65 -1.00 -8.31 16.53
CA LEU A 65 -0.03 -7.58 15.70
C LEU A 65 -0.40 -6.11 15.56
N ASP A 66 -1.67 -5.81 15.29
CA ASP A 66 -2.18 -4.44 15.25
C ASP A 66 -1.90 -3.71 16.57
N THR A 67 -2.21 -4.34 17.70
CA THR A 67 -1.96 -3.80 19.03
C THR A 67 -0.47 -3.61 19.29
N CYS A 68 0.35 -4.61 18.96
CA CYS A 68 1.81 -4.54 19.13
C CYS A 68 2.40 -3.38 18.33
N ILE A 69 2.07 -3.26 17.05
CA ILE A 69 2.55 -2.20 16.16
C ILE A 69 2.07 -0.82 16.65
N SER A 70 0.79 -0.72 17.05
CA SER A 70 0.21 0.55 17.53
C SER A 70 0.89 1.10 18.77
N ASN A 71 1.47 0.23 19.60
CA ASN A 71 2.21 0.63 20.80
C ASN A 71 3.62 1.17 20.50
N ILE A 72 4.15 0.98 19.29
CA ILE A 72 5.51 1.44 18.91
C ILE A 72 5.49 2.94 18.62
N GLN A 73 5.68 3.75 19.67
CA GLN A 73 5.55 5.21 19.61
C GLN A 73 6.43 5.89 18.57
N ASN A 74 7.64 5.36 18.32
CA ASN A 74 8.61 5.96 17.42
C ASN A 74 8.47 5.49 15.96
N LEU A 75 7.53 4.59 15.65
CA LEU A 75 7.40 4.02 14.32
C LEU A 75 6.94 5.05 13.31
N LYS A 76 7.83 5.40 12.37
CA LYS A 76 7.58 6.35 11.27
C LYS A 76 7.23 5.65 9.96
N GLN A 77 7.77 4.45 9.75
CA GLN A 77 7.59 3.69 8.52
C GLN A 77 7.21 2.23 8.79
N LEU A 78 6.13 1.80 8.15
CA LEU A 78 5.72 0.39 8.10
C LEU A 78 5.65 -0.09 6.65
N VAL A 79 6.23 -1.27 6.40
CA VAL A 79 6.12 -1.99 5.11
C VAL A 79 5.58 -3.38 5.38
N LEU A 80 4.49 -3.72 4.74
CA LEU A 80 3.84 -5.03 4.78
C LEU A 80 3.80 -5.58 3.35
N ASN A 81 4.36 -6.77 3.15
CA ASN A 81 4.46 -7.40 1.83
C ASN A 81 4.17 -8.90 1.93
N GLU A 82 3.10 -9.41 1.33
CA GLU A 82 2.71 -10.83 1.52
C GLU A 82 2.50 -11.11 3.03
N VAL A 83 1.62 -10.33 3.66
CA VAL A 83 1.34 -10.43 5.10
C VAL A 83 -0.14 -10.75 5.31
N ASP A 84 -0.42 -11.98 5.77
CA ASP A 84 -1.78 -12.53 5.85
C ASP A 84 -2.48 -12.24 7.18
N VAL A 85 -1.97 -11.28 7.95
CA VAL A 85 -2.48 -10.96 9.30
C VAL A 85 -3.13 -9.57 9.36
N ILE A 86 -3.32 -8.90 8.23
CA ILE A 86 -4.00 -7.61 8.16
C ILE A 86 -5.47 -7.86 7.84
N ASN A 87 -6.36 -7.32 8.66
CA ASN A 87 -7.80 -7.42 8.44
C ASN A 87 -8.51 -6.14 8.91
N TRP A 88 -9.84 -6.13 8.80
CA TRP A 88 -10.69 -5.01 9.17
C TRP A 88 -10.56 -4.55 10.65
N SER A 89 -10.08 -5.38 11.58
CA SER A 89 -9.94 -4.99 13.00
C SER A 89 -8.94 -3.86 13.21
N TRP A 90 -7.96 -3.72 12.31
CA TRP A 90 -6.98 -2.65 12.36
C TRP A 90 -7.65 -1.26 12.35
N GLY A 91 -8.77 -1.11 11.63
CA GLY A 91 -9.52 0.14 11.59
C GLY A 91 -10.32 0.46 12.85
N GLN A 92 -10.42 -0.47 13.81
CA GLN A 92 -11.10 -0.26 15.10
C GLN A 92 -10.22 0.43 16.14
N HIS A 93 -8.90 0.49 15.88
CA HIS A 93 -7.91 1.03 16.80
C HIS A 93 -7.06 2.08 16.10
N GLN A 94 -6.43 2.96 16.90
CA GLN A 94 -5.46 3.90 16.35
C GLN A 94 -4.11 3.20 16.19
N GLY A 95 -3.51 3.36 15.02
CA GLY A 95 -2.16 2.90 14.74
C GLY A 95 -1.09 3.73 15.44
N PRO A 96 0.18 3.48 15.12
CA PRO A 96 1.29 4.20 15.72
C PRO A 96 1.15 5.71 15.46
N PRO A 97 1.29 6.56 16.50
CA PRO A 97 0.93 7.98 16.41
C PRO A 97 1.83 8.77 15.44
N ASN A 98 3.07 8.32 15.24
CA ASN A 98 4.07 8.97 14.40
C ASN A 98 4.22 8.30 13.03
N LEU A 99 3.32 7.38 12.65
CA LEU A 99 3.39 6.69 11.38
C LEU A 99 3.11 7.67 10.22
N VAL A 100 4.13 7.92 9.40
CA VAL A 100 4.05 8.84 8.25
C VAL A 100 4.09 8.12 6.91
N LYS A 101 4.62 6.90 6.88
CA LYS A 101 4.77 6.09 5.67
C LYS A 101 4.26 4.68 5.85
N LEU A 102 3.31 4.30 4.99
CA LEU A 102 2.75 2.96 4.92
C LEU A 102 2.92 2.39 3.52
N THR A 103 3.46 1.19 3.43
CA THR A 103 3.49 0.39 2.20
C THR A 103 2.78 -0.93 2.47
N ILE A 104 1.76 -1.25 1.67
CA ILE A 104 1.06 -2.54 1.68
C ILE A 104 1.18 -3.14 0.29
N ARG A 105 1.68 -4.37 0.19
CA ARG A 105 1.84 -5.09 -1.08
C ARG A 105 1.39 -6.52 -0.95
N ASP A 106 0.63 -7.01 -1.92
CA ASP A 106 0.31 -8.42 -2.12
C ASP A 106 -0.20 -9.10 -0.83
N CYS A 107 -1.07 -8.43 -0.07
CA CYS A 107 -1.62 -8.94 1.19
C CYS A 107 -3.03 -9.51 0.94
N ALA A 108 -3.15 -10.84 0.88
CA ALA A 108 -4.34 -11.55 0.43
C ALA A 108 -5.59 -11.35 1.29
N GLN A 109 -5.45 -11.06 2.59
CA GLN A 109 -6.60 -10.93 3.49
C GLN A 109 -7.23 -9.52 3.51
N LEU A 110 -6.64 -8.55 2.81
CA LEU A 110 -7.17 -7.20 2.72
C LEU A 110 -8.24 -7.10 1.63
N CYS A 111 -9.50 -7.11 2.05
CA CYS A 111 -10.62 -6.81 1.16
C CYS A 111 -10.53 -5.36 0.67
N LEU A 112 -10.48 -5.19 -0.66
CA LEU A 112 -10.29 -3.89 -1.31
C LEU A 112 -11.28 -2.78 -0.87
N PRO A 113 -12.59 -3.05 -0.74
CA PRO A 113 -13.55 -2.03 -0.29
C PRO A 113 -13.31 -1.52 1.13
N ASP A 114 -12.78 -2.35 2.04
CA ASP A 114 -12.60 -1.95 3.45
C ASP A 114 -11.31 -1.13 3.66
N LEU A 115 -10.38 -1.21 2.71
CA LEU A 115 -9.05 -0.62 2.81
C LEU A 115 -9.05 0.91 3.03
N PRO A 116 -9.91 1.72 2.38
CA PRO A 116 -9.99 3.16 2.65
C PRO A 116 -10.41 3.47 4.09
N TRP A 117 -11.42 2.77 4.63
CA TRP A 117 -11.88 2.95 6.00
C TRP A 117 -10.81 2.51 7.00
N LEU A 118 -10.21 1.32 6.78
CA LEU A 118 -9.15 0.77 7.61
C LEU A 118 -7.97 1.76 7.73
N ILE A 119 -7.40 2.18 6.59
CA ILE A 119 -6.21 3.04 6.59
C ILE A 119 -6.54 4.42 7.14
N SER A 120 -7.69 5.00 6.78
CA SER A 120 -8.06 6.35 7.22
C SER A 120 -8.28 6.42 8.73
N ASN A 121 -8.79 5.36 9.37
CA ASN A 121 -8.96 5.31 10.81
C ASN A 121 -7.68 4.93 11.54
N TRP A 122 -6.95 3.95 11.01
CA TRP A 122 -5.75 3.43 11.67
C TRP A 122 -4.58 4.39 11.58
N ALA A 123 -4.36 5.03 10.42
CA ALA A 123 -3.23 5.92 10.18
C ALA A 123 -3.65 7.21 9.45
N PRO A 124 -4.45 8.10 10.09
CA PRO A 124 -4.98 9.30 9.44
C PRO A 124 -3.92 10.32 9.03
N ASN A 125 -2.74 10.28 9.66
CA ASN A 125 -1.67 11.28 9.48
C ASN A 125 -0.64 10.90 8.41
N LEU A 126 -0.91 9.87 7.61
CA LEU A 126 0.02 9.44 6.56
C LEU A 126 0.32 10.56 5.57
N THR A 127 1.61 10.69 5.24
CA THR A 127 2.09 11.54 4.15
C THR A 127 2.48 10.73 2.93
N HIS A 128 2.86 9.46 3.14
CA HIS A 128 3.26 8.53 2.10
C HIS A 128 2.45 7.25 2.19
N LEU A 129 1.77 6.91 1.10
CA LEU A 129 1.04 5.66 0.97
C LEU A 129 1.45 4.94 -0.30
N GLU A 130 1.78 3.66 -0.16
CA GLU A 130 2.02 2.77 -1.28
C GLU A 130 1.11 1.55 -1.18
N LEU A 131 0.31 1.29 -2.21
CA LEU A 131 -0.66 0.20 -2.26
C LEU A 131 -0.49 -0.64 -3.51
N LYS A 132 -0.16 -1.92 -3.32
CA LYS A 132 -0.25 -2.95 -4.34
C LYS A 132 -1.20 -4.03 -3.84
N PRO A 133 -2.47 -4.03 -4.27
CA PRO A 133 -3.43 -5.08 -3.93
C PRO A 133 -2.92 -6.46 -4.36
N ASP A 134 -3.35 -7.51 -3.67
CA ASP A 134 -3.09 -8.87 -4.10
C ASP A 134 -3.98 -9.23 -5.29
N GLU A 135 -3.35 -9.64 -6.38
CA GLU A 135 -3.98 -9.98 -7.66
C GLU A 135 -4.67 -11.36 -7.63
N THR A 136 -4.46 -12.17 -6.57
CA THR A 136 -5.00 -13.53 -6.47
C THR A 136 -6.48 -13.61 -6.05
N LEU A 137 -7.02 -12.55 -5.43
CA LEU A 137 -8.40 -12.52 -4.95
C LEU A 137 -9.44 -12.52 -6.08
N ASP A 138 -9.11 -11.96 -7.24
CA ASP A 138 -10.03 -11.82 -8.38
C ASP A 138 -10.21 -13.12 -9.19
N ILE A 139 -9.55 -14.22 -8.79
CA ILE A 139 -9.48 -15.46 -9.59
C ILE A 139 -10.21 -16.64 -8.91
N LEU A 140 -10.81 -16.46 -7.72
CA LEU A 140 -11.59 -17.55 -7.11
C LEU A 140 -12.91 -17.75 -7.88
N PRO A 141 -13.09 -18.87 -8.60
CA PRO A 141 -14.27 -19.07 -9.43
C PRO A 141 -15.52 -19.19 -8.55
N GLY A 142 -16.53 -18.37 -8.82
CA GLY A 142 -17.84 -18.44 -8.16
C GLY A 142 -18.03 -17.52 -6.94
N VAL A 143 -17.04 -16.70 -6.60
CA VAL A 143 -17.23 -15.60 -5.64
C VAL A 143 -17.46 -14.32 -6.44
N GLU A 144 -18.64 -13.71 -6.29
CA GLU A 144 -18.88 -12.39 -6.89
C GLU A 144 -17.91 -11.38 -6.27
N PRO A 145 -17.22 -10.56 -7.09
CA PRO A 145 -16.34 -9.54 -6.57
C PRO A 145 -17.12 -8.60 -5.65
N PRO A 146 -16.53 -8.19 -4.52
CA PRO A 146 -17.25 -7.39 -3.56
C PRO A 146 -17.64 -6.04 -4.18
N VAL A 147 -18.90 -5.63 -3.97
CA VAL A 147 -19.44 -4.40 -4.57
C VAL A 147 -18.66 -3.19 -4.05
N PHE A 148 -17.93 -2.54 -4.96
CA PHE A 148 -17.19 -1.32 -4.66
C PHE A 148 -18.09 -0.09 -4.86
N ASP A 149 -18.39 0.62 -3.79
CA ASP A 149 -19.15 1.88 -3.81
C ASP A 149 -18.19 3.05 -3.57
N LEU A 150 -17.83 3.74 -4.65
CA LEU A 150 -16.88 4.84 -4.61
C LEU A 150 -17.24 5.91 -3.58
N GLU A 151 -18.52 6.18 -3.32
CA GLU A 151 -18.90 7.21 -2.34
C GLU A 151 -18.73 6.74 -0.89
N ARG A 152 -18.68 5.42 -0.65
CA ARG A 152 -18.40 4.84 0.67
C ARG A 152 -16.93 4.50 0.86
N ASN A 153 -16.22 4.21 -0.22
CA ASN A 153 -14.84 3.72 -0.19
C ASN A 153 -13.84 4.86 -0.45
N LEU A 154 -13.98 5.99 0.26
CA LEU A 154 -13.12 7.15 0.12
C LEU A 154 -12.04 7.21 1.18
N PHE A 155 -10.83 7.57 0.78
CA PHE A 155 -9.77 7.87 1.73
C PHE A 155 -9.93 9.25 2.34
N ASN A 156 -9.82 9.30 3.66
CA ASN A 156 -9.70 10.53 4.42
C ASN A 156 -8.27 10.66 4.96
N LEU A 157 -7.34 11.00 4.06
CA LEU A 157 -5.92 11.20 4.38
C LEU A 157 -5.52 12.66 4.10
N PRO A 158 -5.83 13.60 5.00
CA PRO A 158 -5.68 15.03 4.75
C PRO A 158 -4.21 15.46 4.55
N ASN A 159 -3.25 14.66 5.03
CA ASN A 159 -1.82 14.96 4.95
C ASN A 159 -1.11 14.20 3.82
N LEU A 160 -1.82 13.42 3.00
CA LEU A 160 -1.22 12.58 1.98
C LEU A 160 -0.56 13.43 0.89
N THR A 161 0.77 13.36 0.79
CA THR A 161 1.55 14.06 -0.24
C THR A 161 2.06 13.13 -1.33
N ASN A 162 2.25 11.85 -1.03
CA ASN A 162 2.85 10.88 -1.93
C ASN A 162 1.98 9.62 -2.00
N LEU A 163 1.48 9.32 -3.19
CA LEU A 163 0.72 8.11 -3.48
C LEU A 163 1.47 7.28 -4.52
N THR A 164 1.73 6.02 -4.21
CA THR A 164 2.12 5.00 -5.17
C THR A 164 1.06 3.92 -5.19
N ILE A 165 0.56 3.55 -6.36
CA ILE A 165 -0.55 2.62 -6.46
C ILE A 165 -0.44 1.74 -7.69
N TRP A 166 -0.80 0.47 -7.51
CA TRP A 166 -1.10 -0.45 -8.59
C TRP A 166 -2.63 -0.57 -8.70
N PRO A 167 -3.18 -0.51 -9.91
CA PRO A 167 -4.58 -0.84 -10.15
C PRO A 167 -4.89 -2.26 -9.68
N ALA A 168 -6.13 -2.46 -9.23
CA ALA A 168 -6.72 -3.79 -9.05
C ALA A 168 -7.72 -4.03 -10.18
N ASN A 169 -7.99 -5.29 -10.49
CA ASN A 169 -9.01 -5.63 -11.48
C ASN A 169 -10.37 -5.07 -11.03
N GLU A 170 -11.14 -4.52 -11.97
CA GLU A 170 -12.54 -4.07 -11.80
C GLU A 170 -12.78 -2.94 -10.76
N CYS A 171 -11.75 -2.49 -10.03
CA CYS A 171 -11.88 -1.51 -8.97
C CYS A 171 -11.19 -0.19 -9.35
N HIS A 172 -11.98 0.86 -9.57
CA HIS A 172 -11.52 2.24 -9.82
C HIS A 172 -10.94 2.90 -8.55
N TYR A 173 -10.09 2.18 -7.81
CA TYR A 173 -9.60 2.52 -6.49
C TYR A 173 -8.83 3.83 -6.42
N ILE A 174 -8.29 4.27 -7.56
CA ILE A 174 -7.62 5.56 -7.67
C ILE A 174 -8.60 6.72 -7.39
N HIS A 175 -9.89 6.56 -7.70
CA HIS A 175 -10.90 7.58 -7.44
C HIS A 175 -11.19 7.76 -5.95
N SER A 176 -10.87 6.77 -5.11
CA SER A 176 -10.96 6.84 -3.65
C SER A 176 -10.13 7.98 -3.06
N PHE A 177 -9.14 8.48 -3.81
CA PHE A 177 -8.25 9.57 -3.40
C PHE A 177 -8.70 10.96 -3.86
N LYS A 178 -9.90 11.11 -4.46
CA LYS A 178 -10.40 12.40 -5.02
C LYS A 178 -10.35 13.59 -4.04
N TYR A 179 -10.43 13.32 -2.73
CA TYR A 179 -10.40 14.32 -1.66
C TYR A 179 -9.03 14.54 -1.01
N CYS A 180 -7.98 13.84 -1.44
CA CYS A 180 -6.61 14.04 -0.97
C CYS A 180 -5.99 15.30 -1.61
N LYS A 181 -6.47 16.49 -1.24
CA LYS A 181 -6.09 17.77 -1.85
C LYS A 181 -4.64 18.20 -1.60
N THR A 182 -3.95 17.53 -0.68
CA THR A 182 -2.54 17.77 -0.37
C THR A 182 -1.58 16.94 -1.22
N LEU A 183 -2.10 16.05 -2.08
CA LEU A 183 -1.30 15.18 -2.92
C LEU A 183 -0.37 15.99 -3.84
N GLN A 184 0.92 15.67 -3.79
CA GLN A 184 1.98 16.33 -4.57
C GLN A 184 2.61 15.39 -5.58
N HIS A 185 2.69 14.09 -5.26
CA HIS A 185 3.37 13.10 -6.08
C HIS A 185 2.46 11.89 -6.25
N LEU A 186 2.09 11.61 -7.50
CA LEU A 186 1.34 10.43 -7.88
C LEU A 186 2.23 9.50 -8.71
N LYS A 187 2.36 8.26 -8.30
CA LYS A 187 3.00 7.19 -9.07
C LYS A 187 1.98 6.08 -9.31
N PHE A 188 1.65 5.83 -10.57
CA PHE A 188 0.65 4.85 -10.95
C PHE A 188 1.28 3.81 -11.85
N TYR A 189 1.21 2.54 -11.45
CA TYR A 189 1.70 1.41 -12.23
C TYR A 189 0.60 0.85 -13.12
N GLN A 190 0.96 0.20 -14.22
CA GLN A 190 0.00 -0.52 -15.07
C GLN A 190 -0.42 -1.86 -14.44
N PHE A 191 -1.64 -2.32 -14.71
CA PHE A 191 -2.03 -3.71 -14.42
C PHE A 191 -1.54 -4.63 -15.54
N HIS A 192 -1.08 -5.83 -15.21
CA HIS A 192 -0.49 -6.76 -16.19
C HIS A 192 -1.51 -7.36 -17.18
N ASN A 193 -2.82 -7.27 -16.90
CA ASN A 193 -3.87 -7.89 -17.71
C ASN A 193 -5.00 -6.94 -18.12
N SER A 194 -4.84 -5.62 -17.97
CA SER A 194 -5.89 -4.65 -18.28
C SER A 194 -5.70 -4.00 -19.64
N ASN A 195 -6.76 -3.33 -20.11
CA ASN A 195 -6.67 -2.41 -21.21
C ASN A 195 -5.99 -1.11 -20.75
N LEU A 196 -4.69 -0.99 -21.02
CA LEU A 196 -3.88 0.20 -20.68
C LEU A 196 -4.52 1.51 -21.15
N SER A 197 -5.25 1.52 -22.27
CA SER A 197 -5.90 2.75 -22.75
C SER A 197 -7.08 3.19 -21.88
N GLU A 198 -7.81 2.24 -21.27
CA GLU A 198 -8.89 2.52 -20.33
C GLU A 198 -8.31 3.05 -19.01
N GLU A 199 -7.30 2.38 -18.45
CA GLU A 199 -6.64 2.84 -17.21
C GLU A 199 -6.07 4.24 -17.34
N LEU A 200 -5.36 4.53 -18.43
CA LEU A 200 -4.81 5.86 -18.67
C LEU A 200 -5.91 6.91 -18.86
N SER A 201 -7.03 6.54 -19.48
CA SER A 201 -8.19 7.42 -19.61
C SER A 201 -8.82 7.72 -18.25
N GLU A 202 -8.92 6.72 -17.36
CA GLU A 202 -9.41 6.92 -16.00
C GLU A 202 -8.52 7.84 -15.19
N ILE A 203 -7.21 7.63 -15.22
CA ILE A 203 -6.24 8.51 -14.55
C ILE A 203 -6.33 9.93 -15.11
N PHE A 204 -6.40 10.06 -16.43
CA PHE A 204 -6.54 11.36 -17.08
C PHE A 204 -7.83 12.07 -16.64
N ASN A 205 -8.96 11.35 -16.62
CA ASN A 205 -10.24 11.86 -16.14
C ASN A 205 -10.16 12.25 -14.66
N LEU A 206 -9.57 11.42 -13.80
CA LEU A 206 -9.38 11.72 -12.39
C LEU A 206 -8.60 13.03 -12.19
N ILE A 207 -7.47 13.19 -12.88
CA ILE A 207 -6.58 14.34 -12.70
C ILE A 207 -7.21 15.62 -13.28
N THR A 208 -7.95 15.50 -14.39
CA THR A 208 -8.58 16.65 -15.04
C THR A 208 -9.86 17.10 -14.35
N LEU A 209 -10.67 16.16 -13.83
CA LEU A 209 -11.92 16.44 -13.11
C LEU A 209 -11.67 16.82 -11.66
N ASN A 210 -10.70 16.20 -11.01
CA ASN A 210 -10.39 16.49 -9.62
C ASN A 210 -9.19 17.42 -9.57
N GLU A 211 -9.46 18.67 -9.19
CA GLU A 211 -8.37 19.61 -8.91
C GLU A 211 -7.56 19.04 -7.74
N PHE A 212 -6.36 18.54 -8.03
CA PHE A 212 -5.29 18.27 -7.08
C PHE A 212 -4.39 19.52 -7.04
N PRO A 213 -4.73 20.53 -6.23
CA PRO A 213 -4.14 21.86 -6.34
C PRO A 213 -2.65 21.90 -6.03
N LYS A 214 -2.12 20.89 -5.33
CA LYS A 214 -0.71 20.78 -4.94
C LYS A 214 0.07 19.75 -5.76
N LEU A 215 -0.53 19.14 -6.78
CA LEU A 215 0.12 18.12 -7.58
C LEU A 215 1.32 18.72 -8.30
N LYS A 216 2.49 18.12 -8.11
CA LYS A 216 3.78 18.54 -8.67
C LYS A 216 4.33 17.54 -9.66
N SER A 217 4.10 16.24 -9.43
CA SER A 217 4.57 15.20 -10.34
C SER A 217 3.60 14.04 -10.48
N ILE A 218 3.55 13.51 -11.70
CA ILE A 218 2.90 12.25 -12.04
C ILE A 218 3.94 11.35 -12.71
N SER A 219 4.07 10.13 -12.23
CA SER A 219 4.97 9.12 -12.80
C SER A 219 4.18 7.87 -13.20
N LEU A 220 4.31 7.47 -14.46
CA LEU A 220 3.67 6.27 -15.03
C LEU A 220 4.75 5.30 -15.51
N PRO A 221 5.23 4.37 -14.66
CA PRO A 221 6.14 3.33 -15.11
C PRO A 221 5.40 2.36 -16.04
N LEU A 222 5.81 2.32 -17.30
CA LEU A 222 5.21 1.47 -18.33
C LEU A 222 6.19 0.34 -18.70
N ASP A 223 5.68 -0.88 -18.79
CA ASP A 223 6.46 -2.01 -19.28
C ASP A 223 6.36 -2.09 -20.81
N LEU A 224 7.11 -1.20 -21.46
CA LEU A 224 7.14 -1.10 -22.92
C LEU A 224 7.79 -2.32 -23.60
N LYS A 225 8.47 -3.20 -22.84
CA LYS A 225 9.04 -4.44 -23.41
C LYS A 225 7.93 -5.43 -23.70
N ASN A 226 7.02 -5.59 -22.74
CA ASN A 226 5.95 -6.56 -22.82
C ASN A 226 4.68 -5.96 -23.46
N TYR A 227 4.49 -4.63 -23.38
CA TYR A 227 3.29 -3.93 -23.85
C TYR A 227 3.67 -2.70 -24.69
N PRO A 228 3.92 -2.86 -26.01
CA PRO A 228 4.25 -1.74 -26.88
C PRO A 228 3.08 -0.74 -26.99
N LEU A 229 3.40 0.55 -27.09
CA LEU A 229 2.39 1.60 -27.15
C LEU A 229 1.63 1.56 -28.48
N GLY A 230 0.32 1.34 -28.41
CA GLY A 230 -0.58 1.56 -29.54
C GLY A 230 -0.80 3.05 -29.82
N ALA A 231 -1.38 3.37 -30.98
CA ALA A 231 -1.70 4.75 -31.36
C ALA A 231 -2.63 5.44 -30.33
N ASN A 232 -3.62 4.71 -29.80
CA ASN A 232 -4.55 5.23 -28.80
C ASN A 232 -3.85 5.62 -27.49
N VAL A 233 -3.04 4.71 -26.95
CA VAL A 233 -2.24 4.94 -25.74
C VAL A 233 -1.29 6.12 -25.91
N THR A 234 -0.62 6.21 -27.07
CA THR A 234 0.27 7.33 -27.40
C THR A 234 -0.47 8.67 -27.41
N PHE A 235 -1.68 8.69 -27.97
CA PHE A 235 -2.53 9.88 -27.98
C PHE A 235 -2.94 10.32 -26.57
N ILE A 236 -3.33 9.37 -25.70
CA ILE A 236 -3.70 9.68 -24.31
C ILE A 236 -2.50 10.22 -23.52
N LEU A 237 -1.32 9.59 -23.67
CA LEU A 237 -0.09 10.08 -23.03
C LEU A 237 0.29 11.49 -23.52
N PHE A 238 0.08 11.79 -24.80
CA PHE A 238 0.28 13.13 -25.35
C PHE A 238 -0.69 14.17 -24.74
N GLN A 239 -1.97 13.83 -24.62
CA GLN A 239 -2.99 14.66 -23.97
C GLN A 239 -2.63 14.93 -22.49
N LEU A 240 -2.26 13.89 -21.76
CA LEU A 240 -1.87 13.98 -20.34
C LEU A 240 -0.61 14.83 -20.18
N ASN A 241 0.42 14.65 -21.03
CA ASN A 241 1.62 15.48 -21.01
C ASN A 241 1.30 16.95 -21.30
N SER A 242 0.46 17.23 -22.30
CA SER A 242 0.03 18.59 -22.65
C SER A 242 -0.71 19.26 -21.50
N PHE A 243 -1.62 18.54 -20.85
CA PHE A 243 -2.32 19.01 -19.64
C PHE A 243 -1.33 19.30 -18.49
N CYS A 244 -0.43 18.36 -18.19
CA CYS A 244 0.54 18.50 -17.10
C CYS A 244 1.44 19.73 -17.32
N ASN A 245 1.94 19.93 -18.54
CA ASN A 245 2.75 21.10 -18.90
C ASN A 245 1.98 22.42 -18.68
N SER A 246 0.69 22.47 -19.05
CA SER A 246 -0.15 23.67 -18.82
C SER A 246 -0.32 24.01 -17.33
N LYS A 247 -0.23 22.99 -16.46
CA LYS A 247 -0.36 23.11 -15.00
C LYS A 247 1.00 23.15 -14.28
N LYS A 248 2.13 23.12 -15.01
CA LYS A 248 3.49 23.00 -14.46
C LYS A 248 3.70 21.76 -13.57
N ILE A 249 3.03 20.67 -13.93
CA ILE A 249 3.18 19.36 -13.31
C ILE A 249 4.24 18.59 -14.09
N GLN A 250 5.24 18.05 -13.40
CA GLN A 250 6.21 17.15 -14.00
C GLN A 250 5.52 15.84 -14.37
N PHE A 251 5.61 15.45 -15.64
CA PHE A 251 5.04 14.20 -16.11
C PHE A 251 6.14 13.32 -16.68
N ASP A 252 6.31 12.15 -16.08
CA ASP A 252 7.28 11.17 -16.52
C ASP A 252 6.60 9.83 -16.79
N TYR A 253 6.89 9.23 -17.93
CA TYR A 253 6.59 7.83 -18.18
C TYR A 253 7.89 7.13 -18.60
N PHE A 254 8.33 6.16 -17.79
CA PHE A 254 9.60 5.48 -17.97
C PHE A 254 9.38 4.03 -18.33
N LYS A 255 10.37 3.45 -19.01
CA LYS A 255 10.47 2.01 -19.19
C LYS A 255 10.80 1.38 -17.83
N CYS A 256 9.86 0.63 -17.27
CA CYS A 256 10.10 -0.07 -16.01
C CYS A 256 10.84 -1.38 -16.29
N ASP A 257 11.98 -1.60 -15.64
CA ASP A 257 12.45 -2.95 -15.38
C ASP A 257 11.71 -3.41 -14.12
N VAL A 258 10.67 -4.22 -14.29
CA VAL A 258 9.83 -4.69 -13.18
C VAL A 258 10.69 -5.60 -12.28
N PRO A 259 10.81 -5.32 -10.97
CA PRO A 259 11.48 -6.20 -10.01
C PRO A 259 10.58 -7.36 -9.53
#